data_AF-A0A7W1B6X4-F1
#
_entry.id   AF-A0A7W1B6X4-F1
#
_cell.length_a   1.000
_cell.length_b   1.000
_cell.length_c   1.000
_cell.angle_alpha   90.00
_cell.angle_beta   90.00
_cell.angle_gamma   90.00
#
_symmetry.space_group_name_H-M   'P 1'
#
loop_
_entity.id
_entity.type
_entity.pdbx_description
1 polymer ?
#
loop_
_entity_poly.entity_id
_entity_poly.type
_entity_poly.pdbx_seq_one_letter_code
_entity_poly.pdbx_strand_id
1 'polypeptide(L)'
;MMHPGAHDVHAIAEHDVSWLAIRQPSVVRMLERELASPDGDAFAAGLELVCRVLGGRTPLGELRIDHRALTAGMSAVRTGRCDRAMVRSIREQIEELPIVLTAAEQDKVATAIAAVIWAVLDASVRDLDDTLLE
;
A
#
# COMPACT_ATOMS: atom_id res chain seq x y z
N MET A 1 15.63 -20.37 28.81
CA MET A 1 14.59 -19.43 28.36
C MET A 1 15.05 -18.88 27.02
N MET A 2 14.66 -19.54 25.93
CA MET A 2 15.06 -19.14 24.56
C MET A 2 14.02 -18.16 24.03
N HIS A 3 14.48 -17.05 23.45
CA HIS A 3 13.63 -16.07 22.76
C HIS A 3 13.12 -16.65 21.43
N PRO A 4 11.81 -16.83 21.23
CA PRO A 4 11.21 -16.95 19.91
C PRO A 4 10.81 -15.52 19.49
N GLY A 5 11.57 -14.88 18.61
CA GLY A 5 11.27 -13.48 18.25
C GLY A 5 11.66 -13.10 16.84
N ALA A 6 12.80 -13.57 16.35
CA ALA A 6 13.30 -13.17 15.03
C ALA A 6 12.79 -14.06 13.89
N HIS A 7 12.56 -15.35 14.13
CA HIS A 7 12.13 -16.30 13.09
C HIS A 7 10.66 -16.14 12.68
N ASP A 8 9.77 -15.78 13.61
CA ASP A 8 8.34 -15.62 13.29
C ASP A 8 8.05 -14.33 12.51
N VAL A 9 8.72 -13.21 12.84
CA VAL A 9 8.47 -11.93 12.17
C VAL A 9 8.93 -11.94 10.71
N HIS A 10 10.08 -12.58 10.43
CA HIS A 10 10.58 -12.69 9.06
C HIS A 10 9.68 -13.58 8.20
N ALA A 11 9.20 -14.70 8.75
CA ALA A 11 8.26 -15.58 8.08
C ALA A 11 6.92 -14.88 7.81
N ILE A 12 6.40 -14.09 8.74
CA ILE A 12 5.17 -13.30 8.55
C ILE A 12 5.37 -12.25 7.44
N ALA A 13 6.48 -11.53 7.45
CA ALA A 13 6.80 -10.53 6.43
C ALA A 13 6.96 -11.16 5.02
N GLU A 14 7.62 -12.32 4.91
CA GLU A 14 7.74 -13.07 3.65
C GLU A 14 6.38 -13.58 3.14
N HIS A 15 5.50 -14.01 4.04
CA HIS A 15 4.15 -14.43 3.70
C HIS A 15 3.30 -13.25 3.19
N ASP A 16 3.42 -12.07 3.80
CA ASP A 16 2.68 -10.88 3.41
C ASP A 16 3.09 -10.37 2.02
N VAL A 17 4.39 -10.34 1.72
CA VAL A 17 4.91 -9.92 0.41
C VAL A 17 4.53 -10.94 -0.67
N SER A 18 4.67 -12.23 -0.39
CA SER A 18 4.28 -13.30 -1.34
C SER A 18 2.78 -13.28 -1.61
N TRP A 19 1.97 -13.10 -0.56
CA TRP A 19 0.53 -12.92 -0.69
C TRP A 19 0.21 -11.70 -1.56
N LEU A 20 0.85 -10.56 -1.31
CA LEU A 20 0.62 -9.33 -2.07
C LEU A 20 0.97 -9.51 -3.55
N ALA A 21 2.09 -10.15 -3.87
CA ALA A 21 2.49 -10.41 -5.25
C ALA A 21 1.50 -11.32 -6.00
N ILE A 22 1.00 -12.35 -5.33
CA ILE A 22 0.02 -13.29 -5.91
C ILE A 22 -1.35 -12.65 -6.05
N ARG A 23 -1.79 -11.90 -5.03
CA ARG A 23 -3.17 -11.40 -4.92
C ARG A 23 -3.34 -10.01 -5.51
N GLN A 24 -2.33 -9.16 -5.51
CA GLN A 24 -2.43 -7.77 -5.95
C GLN A 24 -1.28 -7.39 -6.90
N PRO A 25 -1.09 -8.12 -8.02
CA PRO A 25 0.02 -7.85 -8.95
C PRO A 25 -0.02 -6.43 -9.54
N SER A 26 -1.22 -5.85 -9.71
CA SER A 26 -1.38 -4.47 -10.17
C SER A 26 -0.80 -3.44 -9.20
N VAL A 27 -0.91 -3.71 -7.88
CA VAL A 27 -0.37 -2.85 -6.83
C VAL A 27 1.15 -2.92 -6.86
N VAL A 28 1.72 -4.13 -6.90
CA VAL A 28 3.17 -4.32 -7.00
C VAL A 28 3.74 -3.60 -8.21
N ARG A 29 3.16 -3.79 -9.40
CA ARG A 29 3.61 -3.10 -10.63
C ARG A 29 3.52 -1.58 -10.55
N MET A 30 2.50 -1.06 -9.86
CA MET A 30 2.38 0.38 -9.64
C MET A 30 3.50 0.87 -8.71
N LEU A 31 3.77 0.17 -7.60
CA LEU A 31 4.86 0.52 -6.69
C LEU A 31 6.21 0.49 -7.42
N GLU A 32 6.50 -0.56 -8.19
CA GLU A 32 7.73 -0.68 -8.99
C GLU A 32 7.89 0.53 -9.93
N ARG A 33 6.81 0.95 -10.59
CA ARG A 33 6.85 2.06 -11.54
C ARG A 33 7.03 3.42 -10.86
N GLU A 34 6.30 3.68 -9.78
CA GLU A 34 6.26 5.01 -9.15
C GLU A 34 7.39 5.23 -8.13
N LEU A 35 7.90 4.15 -7.54
CA LEU A 35 8.88 4.17 -6.44
C LEU A 35 10.25 3.61 -6.83
N ALA A 36 10.50 3.36 -8.11
CA ALA A 36 11.84 3.00 -8.58
C ALA A 36 12.86 4.08 -8.17
N SER A 37 13.84 3.67 -7.37
CA SER A 37 15.01 4.45 -6.96
C SER A 37 16.28 3.59 -7.11
N PRO A 38 17.47 4.21 -7.24
CA PRO A 38 18.73 3.46 -7.36
C PRO A 38 19.08 2.59 -6.15
N ASP A 39 18.69 3.00 -4.94
CA ASP A 39 18.89 2.27 -3.68
C ASP A 39 17.76 1.27 -3.37
N GLY A 40 16.57 1.46 -3.95
CA GLY A 40 15.39 0.64 -3.71
C GLY A 40 14.63 0.96 -2.42
N ASP A 41 15.07 1.96 -1.66
CA ASP A 41 14.53 2.25 -0.32
C ASP A 41 13.06 2.72 -0.40
N ALA A 42 12.74 3.57 -1.38
CA ALA A 42 11.37 4.01 -1.61
C ALA A 42 10.43 2.84 -1.96
N PHE A 43 10.90 1.90 -2.77
CA PHE A 43 10.13 0.71 -3.11
C PHE A 43 9.93 -0.21 -1.91
N ALA A 44 10.98 -0.46 -1.13
CA ALA A 44 10.90 -1.27 0.09
C ALA A 44 9.92 -0.66 1.12
N ALA A 45 10.00 0.65 1.34
CA ALA A 45 9.06 1.37 2.21
C ALA A 45 7.62 1.29 1.69
N GLY A 46 7.43 1.48 0.39
CA GLY A 46 6.12 1.34 -0.25
C GLY A 46 5.54 -0.07 -0.10
N LEU A 47 6.36 -1.09 -0.27
CA LEU A 47 5.94 -2.49 -0.12
C LEU A 47 5.50 -2.79 1.31
N GLU A 48 6.29 -2.40 2.30
CA GLU A 48 5.98 -2.61 3.71
C GLU A 48 4.66 -1.92 4.10
N LEU A 49 4.48 -0.65 3.71
CA LEU A 49 3.27 0.10 4.03
C LEU A 49 2.03 -0.45 3.30
N VAL A 50 2.17 -0.91 2.06
CA VAL A 50 1.06 -1.59 1.38
C VAL A 50 0.69 -2.88 2.09
N CYS A 51 1.65 -3.68 2.54
CA CYS A 51 1.38 -4.86 3.35
C CYS A 51 0.64 -4.49 4.64
N ARG A 52 0.99 -3.40 5.33
CA ARG A 52 0.22 -2.92 6.50
C ARG A 52 -1.21 -2.50 6.11
N VAL A 53 -1.36 -1.74 5.04
CA VAL A 53 -2.67 -1.22 4.57
C VAL A 53 -3.60 -2.35 4.12
N LEU A 54 -3.09 -3.37 3.43
CA LEU A 54 -3.89 -4.46 2.85
C LEU A 54 -3.94 -5.70 3.76
N GLY A 55 -2.86 -6.00 4.48
CA GLY A 55 -2.76 -7.11 5.42
C GLY A 55 -3.49 -6.87 6.75
N GLY A 56 -3.60 -5.61 7.19
CA GLY A 56 -4.50 -5.24 8.30
C GLY A 56 -5.99 -5.28 7.95
N ARG A 57 -6.32 -5.46 6.66
CA ARG A 57 -7.70 -5.56 6.15
C ARG A 57 -7.99 -7.00 5.78
N THR A 58 -8.04 -7.86 6.79
CA THR A 58 -8.73 -9.16 6.65
C THR A 58 -10.23 -8.93 6.86
N PRO A 59 -11.11 -9.24 5.89
CA PRO A 59 -10.83 -9.64 4.52
C PRO A 59 -11.19 -8.51 3.55
N LEU A 60 -10.20 -7.99 2.82
CA LEU A 60 -10.43 -7.52 1.45
C LEU A 60 -11.03 -8.64 0.58
N GLY A 61 -11.15 -9.87 1.08
CA GLY A 61 -11.83 -10.98 0.42
C GLY A 61 -11.14 -11.30 -0.90
N GLU A 62 -11.95 -11.37 -1.95
CA GLU A 62 -11.47 -11.52 -3.32
C GLU A 62 -11.22 -10.17 -4.03
N LEU A 63 -11.39 -9.02 -3.34
CA LEU A 63 -11.25 -7.70 -3.93
C LEU A 63 -9.88 -7.54 -4.59
N ARG A 64 -9.89 -7.51 -5.92
CA ARG A 64 -8.72 -7.27 -6.75
C ARG A 64 -8.68 -5.80 -7.12
N ILE A 65 -7.60 -5.13 -6.74
CA ILE A 65 -7.39 -3.75 -7.14
C ILE A 65 -6.80 -3.78 -8.55
N ASP A 66 -7.55 -3.29 -9.53
CA ASP A 66 -7.11 -3.23 -10.92
C ASP A 66 -6.25 -1.98 -11.22
N HIS A 67 -5.63 -1.97 -12.39
CA HIS A 67 -4.78 -0.86 -12.81
C HIS A 67 -5.53 0.47 -12.97
N ARG A 68 -6.81 0.41 -13.32
CA ARG A 68 -7.64 1.60 -13.56
C ARG A 68 -7.94 2.29 -12.24
N ALA A 69 -8.31 1.53 -11.20
CA ALA A 69 -8.55 2.05 -9.85
C ALA A 69 -7.27 2.70 -9.28
N LEU A 70 -6.12 2.05 -9.43
CA LEU A 70 -4.83 2.61 -9.00
C LEU A 70 -4.46 3.89 -9.75
N THR A 71 -4.67 3.93 -11.07
CA THR A 71 -4.41 5.12 -11.88
C THR A 71 -5.34 6.27 -11.50
N ALA A 72 -6.62 5.98 -11.26
CA ALA A 72 -7.59 6.95 -10.77
C ALA A 72 -7.19 7.48 -9.38
N GLY A 73 -6.76 6.61 -8.47
CA GLY A 73 -6.24 6.97 -7.15
C GLY A 73 -5.02 7.89 -7.23
N MET A 74 -4.03 7.54 -8.05
CA MET A 74 -2.84 8.39 -8.27
C MET A 74 -3.23 9.78 -8.79
N SER A 75 -4.17 9.84 -9.73
CA SER A 75 -4.69 11.11 -10.25
C SER A 75 -5.44 11.91 -9.18
N ALA A 76 -6.30 11.26 -8.39
CA ALA A 76 -7.06 11.89 -7.31
C ALA A 76 -6.13 12.48 -6.24
N VAL A 77 -5.10 11.74 -5.82
CA VAL A 77 -4.12 12.22 -4.83
C VAL A 77 -3.33 13.41 -5.38
N ARG A 78 -2.80 13.31 -6.61
CA ARG A 78 -2.03 14.38 -7.26
C ARG A 78 -2.84 15.65 -7.51
N THR A 79 -4.15 15.53 -7.71
CA THR A 79 -5.06 16.67 -7.88
C THR A 79 -5.59 17.22 -6.55
N GLY A 80 -5.09 16.73 -5.41
CA GLY A 80 -5.41 17.27 -4.08
C GLY A 80 -6.76 16.80 -3.51
N ARG A 81 -7.32 15.71 -4.04
CA ARG A 81 -8.57 15.11 -3.51
C ARG A 81 -8.35 14.16 -2.34
N CYS A 82 -7.10 13.98 -1.90
CA CYS A 82 -6.77 13.17 -0.74
C CYS A 82 -6.85 14.01 0.54
N ASP A 83 -7.41 13.42 1.60
CA ASP A 83 -7.50 14.06 2.91
C ASP A 83 -6.10 14.30 3.51
N ARG A 84 -5.87 15.51 4.03
CA ARG A 84 -4.62 15.90 4.67
C ARG A 84 -4.34 15.09 5.93
N ALA A 85 -5.36 14.66 6.66
CA ALA A 85 -5.18 13.82 7.83
C ALA A 85 -4.65 12.43 7.44
N MET A 86 -5.16 11.86 6.35
CA MET A 86 -4.66 10.61 5.78
C MET A 86 -3.18 10.72 5.38
N VAL A 87 -2.81 11.76 4.62
CA VAL A 87 -1.41 11.96 4.19
C VAL A 87 -0.49 12.15 5.39
N ARG A 88 -0.94 12.86 6.44
CA ARG A 88 -0.16 13.01 7.69
C ARG A 88 0.06 11.66 8.37
N SER A 89 -1.00 10.87 8.54
CA SER A 89 -0.90 9.54 9.15
C SER A 89 0.03 8.60 8.36
N ILE A 90 0.03 8.68 7.02
CA ILE A 90 0.97 7.92 6.21
C ILE A 90 2.41 8.38 6.46
N ARG A 91 2.66 9.68 6.57
CA ARG A 91 3.99 10.21 6.86
C ARG A 91 4.50 9.78 8.24
N GLU A 92 3.65 9.78 9.25
CA GLU A 92 3.97 9.25 10.59
C GLU A 92 4.36 7.76 10.49
N GLN A 93 3.62 6.96 9.72
CA GLN A 93 3.98 5.54 9.50
C GLN A 93 5.29 5.36 8.73
N ILE A 94 5.63 6.28 7.81
CA ILE A 94 6.93 6.26 7.11
C ILE A 94 8.07 6.52 8.11
N GLU A 95 7.88 7.45 9.05
CA GLU A 95 8.89 7.79 10.07
C GLU A 95 9.17 6.64 11.04
N GLU A 96 8.21 5.72 11.21
CA GLU A 96 8.37 4.49 11.99
C GLU A 96 9.15 3.39 11.25
N LEU A 97 9.40 3.54 9.94
CA LEU A 97 10.11 2.53 9.17
C LEU A 97 11.61 2.58 9.46
N PRO A 98 12.30 1.41 9.55
CA PRO A 98 13.75 1.35 9.65
C PRO A 98 14.42 1.58 8.28
N ILE A 99 13.91 2.52 7.48
CA ILE A 99 14.36 2.84 6.11
C ILE A 99 14.57 4.35 6.03
N VAL A 100 15.74 4.78 5.54
CA VAL A 100 16.06 6.20 5.40
C VAL A 100 15.58 6.68 4.03
N LEU A 101 14.64 7.61 4.01
CA LEU A 101 14.12 8.20 2.77
C LEU A 101 14.53 9.67 2.66
N THR A 102 14.84 10.11 1.45
CA THR A 102 14.86 11.54 1.13
C THR A 102 13.45 12.12 1.21
N ALA A 103 13.33 13.44 1.37
CA ALA A 103 12.02 14.10 1.37
C ALA A 103 11.22 13.83 0.08
N ALA A 104 11.90 13.74 -1.06
CA ALA A 104 11.26 13.43 -2.34
C ALA A 104 10.74 11.98 -2.40
N GLU A 105 11.47 11.03 -1.82
CA GLU A 105 11.04 9.64 -1.74
C GLU A 105 9.89 9.47 -0.76
N GLN A 106 9.96 10.12 0.41
CA GLN A 106 8.86 10.14 1.36
C GLN A 106 7.58 10.68 0.72
N ASP A 107 7.64 11.73 -0.09
CA ASP A 107 6.49 12.27 -0.82
C ASP A 107 5.95 11.28 -1.88
N LYS A 108 6.84 10.61 -2.61
CA LYS A 108 6.44 9.58 -3.58
C LYS A 108 5.77 8.40 -2.89
N VAL A 109 6.35 7.89 -1.81
CA VAL A 109 5.79 6.79 -1.00
C VAL A 109 4.43 7.21 -0.45
N ALA A 110 4.33 8.37 0.20
CA ALA A 110 3.07 8.85 0.75
C ALA A 110 1.97 8.98 -0.33
N THR A 111 2.33 9.48 -1.52
CA THR A 111 1.43 9.59 -2.66
C THR A 111 0.95 8.21 -3.14
N ALA A 112 1.87 7.25 -3.30
CA ALA A 112 1.55 5.90 -3.75
C ALA A 112 0.65 5.16 -2.75
N ILE A 113 0.96 5.25 -1.46
CA ILE A 113 0.14 4.62 -0.40
C ILE A 113 -1.25 5.25 -0.33
N ALA A 114 -1.35 6.58 -0.40
CA ALA A 114 -2.64 7.26 -0.45
C ALA A 114 -3.47 6.82 -1.67
N ALA A 115 -2.83 6.61 -2.83
CA ALA A 115 -3.50 6.14 -4.03
C ALA A 115 -4.01 4.70 -3.90
N VAL A 116 -3.25 3.82 -3.24
CA VAL A 116 -3.69 2.45 -2.92
C VAL A 116 -4.89 2.49 -1.97
N ILE A 117 -4.84 3.29 -0.90
CA ILE A 117 -5.98 3.45 0.03
C ILE A 117 -7.21 3.96 -0.72
N TRP A 118 -7.05 4.98 -1.57
CA TRP A 118 -8.13 5.50 -2.40
C TRP A 118 -8.72 4.41 -3.29
N ALA A 119 -7.88 3.64 -3.98
CA ALA A 119 -8.31 2.58 -4.89
C ALA A 119 -9.05 1.45 -4.15
N VAL A 120 -8.64 1.12 -2.92
CA VAL A 120 -9.39 0.19 -2.06
C VAL A 120 -10.77 0.73 -1.76
N LEU A 121 -10.87 1.98 -1.31
CA LEU A 121 -12.15 2.59 -0.95
C LEU A 121 -13.10 2.69 -2.15
N ASP A 122 -12.61 3.10 -3.31
CA ASP A 122 -13.38 3.16 -4.56
C ASP A 122 -13.85 1.77 -5.00
N ALA A 123 -12.99 0.75 -4.92
CA ALA A 123 -13.35 -0.61 -5.27
C ALA A 123 -14.37 -1.22 -4.28
N SER A 124 -14.23 -0.98 -2.99
CA SER A 124 -15.17 -1.44 -1.97
C SER A 124 -16.56 -0.79 -2.10
N VAL A 125 -16.63 0.49 -2.49
CA VAL A 125 -17.92 1.15 -2.75
C VAL A 125 -18.63 0.51 -3.96
N ARG A 126 -17.89 0.21 -5.04
CA ARG A 126 -18.48 -0.44 -6.22
C ARG A 126 -18.96 -1.86 -5.94
N ASP A 127 -18.16 -2.64 -5.20
CA ASP A 127 -18.52 -4.01 -4.80
C ASP A 127 -19.80 -4.03 -3.93
N LEU A 128 -19.95 -3.04 -3.05
CA LEU A 128 -21.16 -2.86 -2.26
C LEU A 128 -22.37 -2.48 -3.14
N ASP A 129 -22.20 -1.54 -4.07
CA ASP A 129 -23.26 -1.13 -5.01
C ASP A 129 -23.72 -2.31 -5.87
N ASP A 130 -22.79 -3.14 -6.37
CA ASP A 130 -23.10 -4.32 -7.17
C ASP A 130 -23.87 -5.36 -6.34
N THR A 131 -23.48 -5.58 -5.08
CA THR A 131 -24.17 -6.52 -4.16
C THR A 131 -25.58 -6.07 -3.80
N LEU A 132 -25.85 -4.76 -3.74
CA LEU A 132 -27.18 -4.21 -3.41
C LEU A 132 -28.15 -4.24 -4.61
N LEU A 133 -27.66 -4.48 -5.82
CA LEU A 133 -28.45 -4.56 -7.05
C LEU A 133 -28.85 -6.00 -7.43
N GLU A 134 -28.31 -7.01 -6.76
CA GLU A 134 -28.69 -8.43 -6.87
C GLU A 134 -29.84 -8.82 -5.91
#